data_AF-A0A162GLG7-F1
#
_entry.id   AF-A0A162GLG7-F1
#
_cell.length_a   1.000
_cell.length_b   1.000
_cell.length_c   1.000
_cell.angle_alpha   90.00
_cell.angle_beta   90.00
_cell.angle_gamma   90.00
#
_symmetry.space_group_name_H-M   'P 1'
#
loop_
_entity.id
_entity.type
_entity.pdbx_description
1 polymer ?
#
loop_
_entity_poly.entity_id
_entity_poly.type
_entity_poly.pdbx_seq_one_letter_code
_entity_poly.pdbx_strand_id
1 'polypeptide(L)'
;MKNVFSRIIAAISVSVLAACAPQTDSATETGSVRVLAPMSNSKGSYSLDIFELKGITDLQTVAGKFVRFFLSPRIANKQLQGSAPQGRFIKNSDGAFIPANEMTQQLVTIYAHTQRLALLDEELGAGGVNKWPRDVGVAVKVRGGLTNNAFYDGNTDSMLLVPYSSEGLPIPINGGILAHEHFHSLFYKLVMGDERAQIHDRENFLERAIVEDLSVRHRRLLPISTGEEMSEAQMHMYYHLAIIRGLNEGLADYWGWMYTGDPDFIAQSLPSEKATRSLKVRDEKSVNSLPSVENIKRSLNIFYSGAADKARFSDYVTGYAYSLGTQFSRVLKRYTDIYSKARGIEDLQARKDIAKLIVKVLPKMKDDFDKLDLNYYTADKFLKSMFALNESYREEECQFLAEVISSSVATTEEALTCEKMAESEFKLVPKVEVAPVETPSVTESSLQ
;
A
#
# COMPACT_ATOMS: atom_id res chain seq x y z
N MET A 1 25.65 -6.20 5.48
CA MET A 1 26.34 -4.89 5.59
C MET A 1 26.87 -4.61 7.01
N LYS A 2 27.38 -5.61 7.74
CA LYS A 2 27.92 -5.44 9.11
C LYS A 2 29.44 -5.21 9.19
N ASN A 3 30.16 -5.22 8.06
CA ASN A 3 31.64 -5.32 8.07
C ASN A 3 32.41 -4.11 7.50
N VAL A 4 31.76 -2.97 7.23
CA VAL A 4 32.46 -1.77 6.69
C VAL A 4 32.79 -0.74 7.79
N PHE A 5 32.18 -0.82 8.97
CA PHE A 5 32.35 0.19 10.02
C PHE A 5 33.52 -0.05 11.00
N SER A 6 34.13 -1.24 11.02
CA SER A 6 35.10 -1.60 12.07
C SER A 6 36.56 -1.19 11.82
N ARG A 7 36.88 -0.46 10.74
CA ARG A 7 38.28 -0.14 10.37
C ARG A 7 38.68 1.34 10.50
N ILE A 8 37.85 2.20 11.10
CA ILE A 8 38.15 3.65 11.28
C ILE A 8 38.33 4.04 12.78
N ILE A 9 38.54 3.07 13.69
CA ILE A 9 38.67 3.35 15.15
C ILE A 9 40.07 2.99 15.68
N ALA A 10 41.13 3.46 15.02
CA ALA A 10 42.50 3.26 15.54
C ALA A 10 43.50 4.33 15.05
N ALA A 11 43.17 5.63 15.15
CA ALA A 11 44.16 6.70 14.94
C ALA A 11 43.72 8.10 15.44
N ILE A 12 43.03 8.23 16.58
CA ILE A 12 42.81 9.56 17.20
C ILE A 12 43.01 9.45 18.70
N SER A 13 44.26 9.55 19.12
CA SER A 13 44.64 9.83 20.50
C SER A 13 45.62 11.00 20.48
N VAL A 14 45.33 12.00 21.32
CA VAL A 14 46.19 13.11 21.76
C VAL A 14 46.04 14.43 20.97
N SER A 15 45.37 15.39 21.64
CA SER A 15 45.51 16.87 21.56
C SER A 15 44.38 17.70 20.94
N VAL A 16 43.25 17.87 21.65
CA VAL A 16 42.55 19.18 21.77
C VAL A 16 41.74 19.21 23.07
N LEU A 17 42.29 19.78 24.16
CA LEU A 17 41.53 20.22 25.33
C LEU A 17 40.98 21.63 25.10
N ALA A 18 40.26 21.83 23.99
CA ALA A 18 39.36 22.96 23.86
C ALA A 18 38.05 22.52 24.49
N ALA A 19 37.72 23.12 25.64
CA ALA A 19 36.44 22.93 26.27
C ALA A 19 35.34 23.29 25.26
N CYS A 20 34.70 22.28 24.68
CA CYS A 20 33.43 22.44 23.98
C CYS A 20 32.44 22.96 25.01
N ALA A 21 32.27 24.28 25.08
CA ALA A 21 31.10 24.84 25.77
C ALA A 21 29.87 24.15 25.14
N PRO A 22 28.94 23.63 25.96
CA PRO A 22 27.72 23.02 25.44
C PRO A 22 27.04 24.08 24.58
N GLN A 23 27.14 23.91 23.26
CA GLN A 23 26.45 24.75 22.31
C GLN A 23 24.97 24.52 22.60
N THR A 24 24.29 25.56 23.07
CA THR A 24 22.92 25.46 23.59
C THR A 24 22.06 24.65 22.62
N ASP A 25 21.62 23.48 23.07
CA ASP A 25 20.92 22.42 22.32
C ASP A 25 19.58 22.85 21.67
N SER A 26 19.22 24.13 21.72
CA SER A 26 17.92 24.62 21.24
C SER A 26 17.99 24.96 19.76
N ALA A 27 17.79 23.96 18.91
CA ALA A 27 17.51 24.15 17.49
C ALA A 27 16.10 24.74 17.30
N THR A 28 15.92 26.03 17.60
CA THR A 28 14.64 26.78 17.52
C THR A 28 14.35 27.33 16.11
N GLU A 29 14.92 26.68 15.08
CA GLU A 29 14.81 27.13 13.69
C GLU A 29 13.40 26.92 13.15
N THR A 30 12.94 27.85 12.31
CA THR A 30 11.61 27.81 11.67
C THR A 30 11.73 28.10 10.18
N GLY A 31 10.69 27.74 9.40
CA GLY A 31 10.66 27.93 7.95
C GLY A 31 11.25 26.74 7.17
N SER A 32 12.17 27.03 6.26
CA SER A 32 12.89 26.01 5.48
C SER A 32 14.21 25.66 6.16
N VAL A 33 14.43 24.38 6.44
CA VAL A 33 15.63 23.88 7.11
C VAL A 33 16.28 22.79 6.26
N ARG A 34 17.60 22.88 6.06
CA ARG A 34 18.39 21.83 5.39
C ARG A 34 18.80 20.77 6.41
N VAL A 35 18.45 19.51 6.19
CA VAL A 35 18.76 18.40 7.08
C VAL A 35 19.40 17.23 6.33
N LEU A 36 20.27 16.46 6.99
CA LEU A 36 20.72 15.17 6.44
C LEU A 36 19.68 14.09 6.75
N ALA A 37 19.11 13.47 5.72
CA ALA A 37 18.14 12.39 5.86
C ALA A 37 18.47 11.21 4.92
N PRO A 38 18.25 9.95 5.36
CA PRO A 38 18.23 8.81 4.45
C PRO A 38 17.03 8.92 3.51
N MET A 39 17.28 9.04 2.22
CA MET A 39 16.25 9.16 1.19
C MET A 39 16.40 8.03 0.17
N SER A 40 15.27 7.49 -0.28
CA SER A 40 15.24 6.61 -1.45
C SER A 40 15.48 7.41 -2.73
N ASN A 41 16.27 6.85 -3.64
CA ASN A 41 16.35 7.32 -5.03
C ASN A 41 15.29 6.63 -5.90
N SER A 42 15.17 7.05 -7.16
CA SER A 42 14.21 6.49 -8.13
C SER A 42 14.42 5.01 -8.46
N LYS A 43 15.55 4.43 -8.06
CA LYS A 43 15.90 3.01 -8.24
C LYS A 43 15.70 2.18 -6.96
N GLY A 44 15.10 2.76 -5.93
CA GLY A 44 14.82 2.06 -4.68
C GLY A 44 15.96 1.96 -3.68
N SER A 45 17.16 2.46 -4.00
CA SER A 45 18.28 2.41 -3.04
C SER A 45 18.27 3.65 -2.13
N TYR A 46 18.75 3.48 -0.90
CA TYR A 46 18.82 4.55 0.08
C TYR A 46 20.23 5.15 0.16
N SER A 47 20.30 6.46 0.27
CA SER A 47 21.52 7.21 0.58
C SER A 47 21.21 8.35 1.52
N LEU A 48 22.21 8.80 2.29
CA LEU A 48 22.10 10.03 3.05
C LEU A 48 22.21 11.21 2.07
N ASP A 49 21.24 12.12 2.13
CA ASP A 49 21.19 13.30 1.28
C ASP A 49 20.77 14.53 2.10
N ILE A 50 21.22 15.72 1.68
CA ILE A 50 20.80 16.98 2.30
C ILE A 50 19.46 17.38 1.69
N PHE A 51 18.39 17.24 2.47
CA PHE A 51 17.03 17.54 2.07
C PHE A 51 16.52 18.82 2.73
N GLU A 52 15.71 19.60 2.01
CA GLU A 52 15.06 20.79 2.54
C GLU A 52 13.68 20.43 3.14
N LEU A 53 13.59 20.46 4.47
CA LEU A 53 12.31 20.40 5.18
C LEU A 53 11.66 21.78 5.13
N LYS A 54 10.46 21.84 4.55
CA LYS A 54 9.68 23.07 4.37
C LYS A 54 8.64 23.20 5.48
N GLY A 55 8.39 24.44 5.87
CA GLY A 55 7.32 24.78 6.82
C GLY A 55 7.55 24.21 8.23
N ILE A 56 8.80 24.05 8.64
CA ILE A 56 9.13 23.69 10.03
C ILE A 56 8.69 24.82 10.94
N THR A 57 7.93 24.50 11.97
CA THR A 57 7.53 25.47 13.02
C THR A 57 8.38 25.31 14.26
N ASP A 58 8.99 24.14 14.45
CA ASP A 58 9.92 23.86 15.54
C ASP A 58 10.84 22.69 15.15
N LEU A 59 12.11 22.99 14.85
CA LEU A 59 13.09 21.96 14.51
C LEU A 59 13.43 21.06 15.71
N GLN A 60 13.32 21.56 16.95
CA GLN A 60 13.62 20.77 18.14
C GLN A 60 12.66 19.58 18.29
N THR A 61 11.39 19.74 17.91
CA THR A 61 10.41 18.63 17.87
C THR A 61 10.19 18.06 16.47
N VAL A 62 10.89 18.59 15.46
CA VAL A 62 10.72 18.28 14.03
C VAL A 62 9.25 18.44 13.60
N ALA A 63 8.55 19.42 14.16
CA ALA A 63 7.15 19.69 13.88
C ALA A 63 7.01 20.84 12.88
N GLY A 64 5.93 20.82 12.09
CA GLY A 64 5.69 21.83 11.08
C GLY A 64 4.41 21.63 10.30
N LYS A 65 4.36 22.20 9.09
CA LYS A 65 3.21 22.16 8.19
C LYS A 65 2.72 20.75 7.87
N PHE A 66 3.64 19.78 7.78
CA PHE A 66 3.32 18.44 7.27
C PHE A 66 3.13 17.39 8.35
N VAL A 67 3.83 17.50 9.49
CA VAL A 67 3.82 16.47 10.54
C VAL A 67 3.81 17.09 11.93
N ARG A 68 3.09 16.43 12.84
CA ARG A 68 3.16 16.60 14.29
C ARG A 68 3.42 15.25 14.95
N PHE A 69 4.52 15.15 15.69
CA PHE A 69 4.95 13.89 16.30
C PHE A 69 4.47 13.72 17.75
N PHE A 70 4.18 12.47 18.12
CA PHE A 70 3.87 12.07 19.48
C PHE A 70 4.72 10.86 19.87
N LEU A 71 5.44 10.95 20.99
CA LEU A 71 6.29 9.87 21.50
C LEU A 71 5.49 8.93 22.40
N SER A 72 5.51 7.64 22.08
CA SER A 72 4.75 6.58 22.77
C SER A 72 3.33 7.02 23.15
N PRO A 73 2.53 7.51 22.18
CA PRO A 73 1.24 8.10 22.47
C PRO A 73 0.26 7.07 23.02
N ARG A 74 -0.77 7.58 23.68
CA ARG A 74 -2.01 6.85 23.96
C ARG A 74 -3.12 7.45 23.11
N ILE A 75 -4.10 6.63 22.75
CA ILE A 75 -5.31 7.09 22.09
C ILE A 75 -6.33 7.46 23.16
N ALA A 76 -6.73 8.72 23.22
CA ALA A 76 -7.77 9.21 24.12
C ALA A 76 -8.65 10.23 23.38
N ASN A 77 -9.97 10.10 23.51
CA ASN A 77 -10.95 10.95 22.83
C ASN A 77 -10.73 11.04 21.30
N LYS A 78 -10.40 9.92 20.65
CA LYS A 78 -10.09 9.84 19.21
C LYS A 78 -8.91 10.72 18.77
N GLN A 79 -7.98 11.02 19.68
CA GLN A 79 -6.78 11.78 19.39
C GLN A 79 -5.55 11.09 19.98
N LEU A 80 -4.39 11.34 19.37
CA LEU A 80 -3.12 10.97 19.97
C LEU A 80 -2.78 11.92 21.12
N GLN A 81 -2.44 11.36 22.26
CA GLN A 81 -1.94 12.09 23.42
C GLN A 81 -0.56 11.55 23.82
N GLY A 82 0.43 12.43 23.85
CA GLY A 82 1.80 12.12 24.18
C GLY A 82 2.67 13.37 24.12
N SER A 83 3.87 13.31 24.69
CA SER A 83 4.85 14.37 24.54
C SER A 83 5.41 14.40 23.12
N ALA A 84 5.71 15.58 22.59
CA ALA A 84 6.50 15.69 21.37
C ALA A 84 7.92 15.12 21.59
N PRO A 85 8.44 14.26 20.71
CA PRO A 85 9.82 13.80 20.81
C PRO A 85 10.79 14.96 20.62
N GLN A 86 11.97 14.86 21.24
CA GLN A 86 13.01 15.89 21.18
C GLN A 86 14.13 15.42 20.25
N GLY A 87 14.25 16.09 19.11
CA GLY A 87 15.34 15.94 18.16
C GLY A 87 16.65 16.51 18.71
N ARG A 88 17.77 15.93 18.29
CA ARG A 88 19.12 16.39 18.60
C ARG A 88 19.91 16.54 17.31
N PHE A 89 20.49 17.71 17.10
CA PHE A 89 21.15 18.04 15.84
C PHE A 89 22.55 18.59 16.05
N ILE A 90 23.41 18.37 15.07
CA ILE A 90 24.69 19.05 14.91
C ILE A 90 24.61 19.88 13.64
N LYS A 91 24.89 21.18 13.71
CA LYS A 91 24.93 22.06 12.53
C LYS A 91 26.32 21.96 11.89
N ASN A 92 26.40 21.58 10.62
CA ASN A 92 27.66 21.53 9.89
C ASN A 92 28.08 22.94 9.38
N SER A 93 29.27 23.03 8.78
CA SER A 93 29.81 24.30 8.23
C SER A 93 28.95 24.91 7.12
N ASP A 94 28.17 24.09 6.41
CA ASP A 94 27.28 24.52 5.32
C ASP A 94 25.88 24.92 5.82
N GLY A 95 25.71 24.99 7.14
CA GLY A 95 24.46 25.35 7.80
C GLY A 95 23.39 24.26 7.82
N ALA A 96 23.71 23.04 7.36
CA ALA A 96 22.79 21.91 7.40
C ALA A 96 22.79 21.22 8.77
N PHE A 97 21.62 20.74 9.18
CA PHE A 97 21.42 20.04 10.44
C PHE A 97 21.56 18.53 10.25
N ILE A 98 22.49 17.94 10.99
CA ILE A 98 22.78 16.51 10.97
C ILE A 98 22.15 15.88 12.21
N PRO A 99 21.24 14.90 12.06
CA PRO A 99 20.68 14.17 13.20
C PRO A 99 21.79 13.53 14.06
N ALA A 100 21.79 13.80 15.36
CA ALA A 100 22.82 13.34 16.30
C ALA A 100 22.50 11.97 16.94
N ASN A 101 21.30 11.43 16.68
CA ASN A 101 20.89 10.10 17.12
C ASN A 101 19.87 9.48 16.15
N GLU A 102 19.63 8.17 16.33
CA GLU A 102 18.72 7.40 15.48
C GLU A 102 17.30 7.95 15.51
N MET A 103 16.74 8.27 16.68
CA MET A 103 15.37 8.78 16.77
C MET A 103 15.21 10.09 15.99
N THR A 104 16.17 11.02 16.09
CA THR A 104 16.14 12.27 15.31
C THR A 104 16.21 11.98 13.82
N GLN A 105 17.04 11.00 13.41
CA GLN A 105 17.11 10.58 12.01
C GLN A 105 15.77 10.03 11.50
N GLN A 106 15.09 9.22 12.31
CA GLN A 106 13.75 8.72 11.98
C GLN A 106 12.73 9.86 11.85
N LEU A 107 12.70 10.82 12.79
CA LEU A 107 11.78 11.97 12.74
C LEU A 107 11.96 12.82 11.48
N VAL A 108 13.20 13.19 11.14
CA VAL A 108 13.46 13.99 9.93
C VAL A 108 13.11 13.22 8.65
N THR A 109 13.33 11.90 8.65
CA THR A 109 13.01 11.05 7.50
C THR A 109 11.51 10.94 7.30
N ILE A 110 10.76 10.69 8.37
CA ILE A 110 9.29 10.70 8.31
C ILE A 110 8.79 12.06 7.81
N TYR A 111 9.27 13.17 8.38
CA TYR A 111 8.86 14.51 7.94
C TYR A 111 9.15 14.72 6.45
N ALA A 112 10.35 14.37 5.98
CA ALA A 112 10.75 14.51 4.58
C ALA A 112 9.84 13.70 3.64
N HIS A 113 9.53 12.45 4.00
CA HIS A 113 8.64 11.60 3.22
C HIS A 113 7.20 12.10 3.25
N THR A 114 6.67 12.49 4.40
CA THR A 114 5.31 13.04 4.51
C THR A 114 5.17 14.36 3.77
N GLN A 115 6.19 15.23 3.78
CA GLN A 115 6.24 16.42 2.93
C GLN A 115 6.14 16.07 1.43
N ARG A 116 6.93 15.09 0.96
CA ARG A 116 6.87 14.65 -0.44
C ARG A 116 5.51 14.06 -0.79
N LEU A 117 4.91 13.27 0.11
CA LEU A 117 3.58 12.69 -0.07
C LEU A 117 2.49 13.75 -0.10
N ALA A 118 2.55 14.78 0.76
CA ALA A 118 1.60 15.89 0.72
C ALA A 118 1.67 16.67 -0.62
N LEU A 119 2.87 16.90 -1.15
CA LEU A 119 3.04 17.52 -2.47
C LEU A 119 2.56 16.61 -3.60
N LEU A 120 2.77 15.29 -3.46
CA LEU A 120 2.29 14.30 -4.41
C LEU A 120 0.77 14.21 -4.40
N ASP A 121 0.10 14.32 -3.25
CA ASP A 121 -1.35 14.37 -3.16
C ASP A 121 -1.91 15.53 -4.01
N GLU A 122 -1.33 16.73 -3.90
CA GLU A 122 -1.71 17.87 -4.74
C GLU A 122 -1.51 17.58 -6.24
N GLU A 123 -0.36 17.00 -6.60
CA GLU A 123 -0.04 16.66 -8.00
C GLU A 123 -1.00 15.62 -8.60
N LEU A 124 -1.44 14.65 -7.79
CA LEU A 124 -2.28 13.54 -8.22
C LEU A 124 -3.78 13.84 -8.12
N GLY A 125 -4.17 15.02 -7.65
CA GLY A 125 -5.57 15.41 -7.46
C GLY A 125 -6.21 14.84 -6.18
N ALA A 126 -5.40 14.40 -5.23
CA ALA A 126 -5.80 14.03 -3.87
C ALA A 126 -5.58 15.17 -2.85
N GLY A 127 -5.22 16.37 -3.32
CA GLY A 127 -5.07 17.58 -2.51
C GLY A 127 -6.32 17.85 -1.67
N GLY A 128 -6.13 18.18 -0.39
CA GLY A 128 -7.21 18.42 0.56
C GLY A 128 -7.95 17.19 1.10
N VAL A 129 -7.69 15.98 0.58
CA VAL A 129 -8.26 14.74 1.16
C VAL A 129 -7.64 14.49 2.54
N ASN A 130 -6.32 14.60 2.64
CA ASN A 130 -5.61 14.48 3.91
C ASN A 130 -5.50 15.80 4.65
N LYS A 131 -5.64 15.74 5.99
CA LYS A 131 -5.45 16.89 6.86
C LYS A 131 -3.96 17.03 7.19
N TRP A 132 -3.50 18.27 7.20
CA TRP A 132 -2.12 18.65 7.51
C TRP A 132 -2.09 19.66 8.66
N PRO A 133 -1.15 19.56 9.62
CA PRO A 133 -0.15 18.50 9.74
C PRO A 133 -0.76 17.15 10.09
N ARG A 134 -0.10 16.07 9.65
CA ARG A 134 -0.48 14.70 9.98
C ARG A 134 0.05 14.33 11.35
N ASP A 135 -0.81 13.73 12.17
CA ASP A 135 -0.41 13.18 13.46
C ASP A 135 0.35 11.87 13.25
N VAL A 136 1.54 11.78 13.84
CA VAL A 136 2.40 10.61 13.74
C VAL A 136 2.85 10.16 15.12
N GLY A 137 2.43 8.95 15.51
CA GLY A 137 2.91 8.29 16.72
C GLY A 137 4.19 7.52 16.45
N VAL A 138 5.24 7.80 17.22
CA VAL A 138 6.52 7.06 17.16
C VAL A 138 6.75 6.28 18.45
N ALA A 139 7.44 5.14 18.34
CA ALA A 139 7.64 4.20 19.46
C ALA A 139 6.31 3.82 20.14
N VAL A 140 5.28 3.58 19.32
CA VAL A 140 3.94 3.23 19.78
C VAL A 140 4.00 1.88 20.51
N LYS A 141 3.48 1.84 21.74
CA LYS A 141 3.41 0.61 22.53
C LYS A 141 2.06 -0.04 22.29
N VAL A 142 2.11 -1.22 21.71
CA VAL A 142 0.94 -1.98 21.34
C VAL A 142 0.77 -3.16 22.29
N ARG A 143 -0.47 -3.45 22.72
CA ARG A 143 -0.77 -4.60 23.58
C ARG A 143 -0.36 -5.88 22.83
N GLY A 144 0.37 -6.77 23.49
CA GLY A 144 0.96 -7.96 22.85
C GLY A 144 2.39 -7.78 22.36
N GLY A 145 2.95 -6.56 22.42
CA GLY A 145 4.37 -6.34 22.13
C GLY A 145 4.72 -6.36 20.65
N LEU A 146 3.78 -5.95 19.79
CA LEU A 146 4.02 -5.82 18.34
C LEU A 146 5.26 -4.95 18.08
N THR A 147 6.17 -5.47 17.26
CA THR A 147 7.38 -4.79 16.79
C THR A 147 7.49 -4.92 15.27
N ASN A 148 8.31 -4.08 14.64
CA ASN A 148 8.57 -4.15 13.20
C ASN A 148 7.29 -4.01 12.35
N ASN A 149 6.42 -3.08 12.72
CA ASN A 149 5.23 -2.76 11.94
C ASN A 149 4.97 -1.24 11.86
N ALA A 150 4.10 -0.84 10.95
CA ALA A 150 3.45 0.46 10.96
C ALA A 150 1.98 0.26 10.56
N PHE A 151 1.11 1.18 10.96
CA PHE A 151 -0.28 1.15 10.53
C PHE A 151 -0.87 2.56 10.54
N TYR A 152 -1.84 2.79 9.66
CA TYR A 152 -2.73 3.94 9.72
C TYR A 152 -3.97 3.63 10.59
N ASP A 153 -4.25 4.48 11.57
CA ASP A 153 -5.50 4.42 12.35
C ASP A 153 -6.50 5.47 11.85
N GLY A 154 -7.57 5.01 11.20
CA GLY A 154 -8.63 5.86 10.69
C GLY A 154 -9.41 6.61 11.79
N ASN A 155 -9.44 6.09 13.02
CA ASN A 155 -10.17 6.75 14.11
C ASN A 155 -9.50 8.03 14.60
N THR A 156 -8.17 8.05 14.58
CA THR A 156 -7.36 9.21 14.97
C THR A 156 -6.82 9.99 13.77
N ASP A 157 -7.03 9.50 12.54
CA ASP A 157 -6.41 10.01 11.30
C ASP A 157 -4.88 10.15 11.46
N SER A 158 -4.25 9.09 12.00
CA SER A 158 -2.84 9.12 12.38
C SER A 158 -2.05 7.93 11.84
N MET A 159 -0.74 8.14 11.63
CA MET A 159 0.20 7.07 11.31
C MET A 159 0.92 6.62 12.58
N LEU A 160 0.95 5.32 12.83
CA LEU A 160 1.50 4.75 14.05
C LEU A 160 2.67 3.83 13.73
N LEU A 161 3.86 4.18 14.21
CA LEU A 161 5.09 3.43 14.00
C LEU A 161 5.49 2.76 15.31
N VAL A 162 5.50 1.42 15.32
CA VAL A 162 5.95 0.64 16.48
C VAL A 162 7.47 0.50 16.49
N PRO A 163 8.08 0.18 17.64
CA PRO A 163 9.53 -0.05 17.72
C PRO A 163 10.01 -1.09 16.70
N TYR A 164 11.12 -0.78 16.04
CA TYR A 164 11.76 -1.64 15.07
C TYR A 164 13.03 -2.26 15.68
N SER A 165 13.16 -3.58 15.55
CA SER A 165 14.22 -4.40 16.15
C SER A 165 14.86 -5.39 15.16
N SER A 166 14.37 -5.45 13.92
CA SER A 166 14.87 -6.34 12.88
C SER A 166 16.17 -5.83 12.21
N GLU A 167 16.84 -6.69 11.44
CA GLU A 167 18.12 -6.35 10.78
C GLU A 167 17.98 -5.54 9.48
N GLY A 168 16.77 -5.37 8.94
CA GLY A 168 16.51 -4.60 7.72
C GLY A 168 16.51 -3.08 7.94
N LEU A 169 16.14 -2.32 6.91
CA LEU A 169 15.91 -0.88 7.00
C LEU A 169 14.82 -0.57 8.03
N PRO A 170 15.04 0.30 9.04
CA PRO A 170 13.98 0.67 9.97
C PRO A 170 12.74 1.20 9.25
N ILE A 171 11.56 0.72 9.65
CA ILE A 171 10.28 1.12 9.03
C ILE A 171 10.08 2.64 8.99
N PRO A 172 10.42 3.42 10.05
CA PRO A 172 10.37 4.88 10.00
C PRO A 172 11.24 5.54 8.91
N ILE A 173 12.24 4.82 8.39
CA ILE A 173 13.13 5.28 7.33
C ILE A 173 12.64 4.81 5.95
N ASN A 174 11.80 3.77 5.90
CA ASN A 174 11.35 3.18 4.64
C ASN A 174 10.23 3.99 4.00
N GLY A 175 10.59 4.89 3.09
CA GLY A 175 9.66 5.72 2.34
C GLY A 175 8.57 4.95 1.58
N GLY A 176 8.81 3.71 1.18
CA GLY A 176 7.80 2.86 0.54
C GLY A 176 6.72 2.41 1.52
N ILE A 177 7.11 2.03 2.73
CA ILE A 177 6.15 1.69 3.81
C ILE A 177 5.41 2.96 4.25
N LEU A 178 6.09 4.10 4.41
CA LEU A 178 5.41 5.35 4.75
C LEU A 178 4.37 5.76 3.68
N ALA A 179 4.68 5.54 2.39
CA ALA A 179 3.74 5.77 1.30
C ALA A 179 2.57 4.77 1.30
N HIS A 180 2.83 3.50 1.64
CA HIS A 180 1.80 2.47 1.85
C HIS A 180 0.83 2.89 2.97
N GLU A 181 1.34 3.25 4.15
CA GLU A 181 0.51 3.73 5.26
C GLU A 181 -0.24 5.03 4.94
N HIS A 182 0.40 5.93 4.18
CA HIS A 182 -0.26 7.14 3.70
C HIS A 182 -1.44 6.82 2.79
N PHE A 183 -1.33 5.81 1.91
CA PHE A 183 -2.43 5.44 1.03
C PHE A 183 -3.64 4.90 1.79
N HIS A 184 -3.44 4.14 2.88
CA HIS A 184 -4.56 3.70 3.72
C HIS A 184 -5.43 4.87 4.20
N SER A 185 -4.83 6.05 4.44
CA SER A 185 -5.60 7.25 4.77
C SER A 185 -6.46 7.79 3.62
N LEU A 186 -5.96 7.72 2.38
CA LEU A 186 -6.72 8.09 1.18
C LEU A 186 -7.88 7.11 0.98
N PHE A 187 -7.60 5.81 1.07
CA PHE A 187 -8.62 4.77 0.94
C PHE A 187 -9.69 4.89 2.03
N TYR A 188 -9.28 5.11 3.28
CA TYR A 188 -10.22 5.31 4.38
C TYR A 188 -11.19 6.48 4.10
N LYS A 189 -10.66 7.63 3.68
CA LYS A 189 -11.47 8.85 3.49
C LYS A 189 -12.31 8.83 2.22
N LEU A 190 -11.79 8.26 1.13
CA LEU A 190 -12.46 8.26 -0.18
C LEU A 190 -13.34 7.03 -0.40
N VAL A 191 -13.08 5.91 0.30
CA VAL A 191 -13.80 4.65 0.11
C VAL A 191 -14.63 4.26 1.33
N MET A 192 -14.02 4.20 2.52
CA MET A 192 -14.69 3.68 3.72
C MET A 192 -15.64 4.71 4.34
N GLY A 193 -15.27 5.99 4.31
CA GLY A 193 -16.02 7.09 4.91
C GLY A 193 -16.04 7.07 6.45
N ASP A 194 -16.52 8.16 7.05
CA ASP A 194 -16.58 8.32 8.53
C ASP A 194 -17.61 7.40 9.22
N GLU A 195 -18.65 6.95 8.50
CA GLU A 195 -19.79 6.26 9.10
C GLU A 195 -19.61 4.74 9.24
N ARG A 196 -18.86 4.09 8.33
CA ARG A 196 -18.63 2.63 8.38
C ARG A 196 -17.63 2.20 9.46
N ALA A 197 -16.85 3.12 10.00
CA ALA A 197 -16.04 2.89 11.19
C ALA A 197 -16.90 2.63 12.45
N GLN A 198 -18.22 2.86 12.39
CA GLN A 198 -19.16 2.50 13.46
C GLN A 198 -19.88 1.16 13.26
N ILE A 199 -19.87 0.59 12.05
CA ILE A 199 -20.73 -0.58 11.70
C ILE A 199 -20.02 -1.93 11.94
N HIS A 200 -18.70 -1.94 12.08
CA HIS A 200 -17.95 -3.12 12.53
C HIS A 200 -17.13 -2.77 13.77
N ASP A 201 -17.75 -3.06 14.91
CA ASP A 201 -17.21 -3.12 16.26
C ASP A 201 -15.70 -2.82 16.40
N ARG A 202 -15.44 -1.66 16.98
CA ARG A 202 -14.12 -1.07 17.25
C ARG A 202 -13.18 -2.03 18.02
N GLU A 203 -13.73 -2.93 18.82
CA GLU A 203 -12.95 -3.98 19.48
C GLU A 203 -12.40 -4.98 18.46
N ASN A 204 -13.16 -5.37 17.44
CA ASN A 204 -12.71 -6.34 16.43
C ASN A 204 -11.77 -5.75 15.39
N PHE A 205 -11.96 -4.52 14.91
CA PHE A 205 -11.05 -3.96 13.90
C PHE A 205 -9.69 -3.61 14.51
N LEU A 206 -9.67 -2.97 15.70
CA LEU A 206 -8.42 -2.66 16.38
C LEU A 206 -7.79 -3.92 16.99
N GLU A 207 -8.51 -4.86 17.64
CA GLU A 207 -7.84 -6.13 18.05
C GLU A 207 -7.29 -6.90 16.86
N ARG A 208 -7.95 -6.92 15.70
CA ARG A 208 -7.47 -7.69 14.53
C ARG A 208 -6.38 -6.99 13.72
N ALA A 209 -6.34 -5.65 13.70
CA ALA A 209 -5.25 -4.89 13.09
C ALA A 209 -4.03 -4.75 14.03
N ILE A 210 -4.25 -4.78 15.36
CA ILE A 210 -3.19 -4.69 16.38
C ILE A 210 -2.55 -6.06 16.67
N VAL A 211 -3.29 -7.16 16.52
CA VAL A 211 -2.78 -8.53 16.75
C VAL A 211 -2.16 -9.12 15.46
N GLU A 212 -1.71 -8.27 14.54
CA GLU A 212 -0.91 -8.69 13.39
C GLU A 212 0.50 -9.09 13.81
N ASP A 213 0.62 -10.30 14.36
CA ASP A 213 1.87 -11.02 14.24
C ASP A 213 2.06 -11.44 12.78
N LEU A 214 2.78 -10.61 12.01
CA LEU A 214 3.25 -10.95 10.66
C LEU A 214 4.07 -12.26 10.64
N SER A 215 4.39 -12.85 11.81
CA SER A 215 4.97 -14.18 11.93
C SER A 215 3.98 -15.34 11.80
N VAL A 216 2.70 -15.12 11.46
CA VAL A 216 1.79 -16.18 10.97
C VAL A 216 2.35 -16.71 9.64
N ARG A 217 3.38 -17.55 9.78
CA ARG A 217 3.90 -18.45 8.76
C ARG A 217 2.68 -19.05 8.11
N HIS A 218 2.60 -18.95 6.79
CA HIS A 218 1.75 -19.80 5.96
C HIS A 218 2.18 -21.26 6.15
N ARG A 219 2.02 -21.84 7.36
CA ARG A 219 1.92 -23.27 7.51
C ARG A 219 0.70 -23.62 6.70
N ARG A 220 0.93 -24.31 5.58
CA ARG A 220 -0.10 -25.06 4.86
C ARG A 220 -0.67 -26.08 5.85
N LEU A 221 -1.54 -25.63 6.74
CA LEU A 221 -2.30 -26.50 7.61
C LEU A 221 -3.34 -27.12 6.69
N LEU A 222 -3.20 -28.43 6.49
CA LEU A 222 -4.20 -29.19 5.78
C LEU A 222 -5.48 -29.16 6.63
N PRO A 223 -6.62 -28.76 6.05
CA PRO A 223 -7.88 -28.71 6.77
C PRO A 223 -8.26 -30.11 7.29
N ILE A 224 -8.67 -30.20 8.55
CA ILE A 224 -9.37 -31.38 9.08
C ILE A 224 -10.85 -31.02 8.99
N SER A 225 -11.56 -31.64 8.05
CA SER A 225 -12.96 -31.32 7.77
C SER A 225 -13.84 -31.63 8.98
N THR A 226 -14.49 -30.62 9.54
CA THR A 226 -15.56 -30.79 10.54
C THR A 226 -16.93 -30.97 9.89
N GLY A 227 -17.05 -30.69 8.59
CA GLY A 227 -18.29 -30.81 7.80
C GLY A 227 -19.26 -29.64 7.91
N GLU A 228 -18.95 -28.57 8.68
CA GLU A 228 -19.79 -27.38 8.75
C GLU A 228 -19.55 -26.48 7.53
N GLU A 229 -20.56 -26.28 6.69
CA GLU A 229 -20.52 -25.32 5.59
C GLU A 229 -20.81 -23.90 6.10
N MET A 230 -20.19 -22.90 5.47
CA MET A 230 -20.45 -21.51 5.79
C MET A 230 -21.85 -21.11 5.31
N SER A 231 -22.65 -20.46 6.17
CA SER A 231 -23.93 -19.90 5.73
C SER A 231 -23.72 -18.82 4.66
N GLU A 232 -24.73 -18.57 3.82
CA GLU A 232 -24.65 -17.57 2.76
C GLU A 232 -24.32 -16.16 3.29
N ALA A 233 -24.92 -15.77 4.41
CA ALA A 233 -24.65 -14.49 5.06
C ALA A 233 -23.20 -14.36 5.55
N GLN A 234 -22.64 -15.43 6.13
CA GLN A 234 -21.23 -15.46 6.51
C GLN A 234 -20.32 -15.38 5.28
N MET A 235 -20.66 -16.10 4.21
CA MET A 235 -19.90 -16.06 2.95
C MET A 235 -19.86 -14.65 2.37
N HIS A 236 -21.01 -13.99 2.33
CA HIS A 236 -21.11 -12.61 1.86
C HIS A 236 -20.23 -11.66 2.70
N MET A 237 -20.34 -11.74 4.04
CA MET A 237 -19.54 -10.94 4.97
C MET A 237 -18.03 -11.15 4.76
N TYR A 238 -17.55 -12.40 4.76
CA TYR A 238 -16.12 -12.70 4.64
C TYR A 238 -15.57 -12.42 3.25
N TYR A 239 -16.38 -12.60 2.21
CA TYR A 239 -16.02 -12.21 0.86
C TYR A 239 -15.77 -10.70 0.76
N HIS A 240 -16.72 -9.88 1.23
CA HIS A 240 -16.57 -8.42 1.18
C HIS A 240 -15.39 -7.96 2.03
N LEU A 241 -15.20 -8.55 3.21
CA LEU A 241 -14.02 -8.27 4.03
C LEU A 241 -12.72 -8.56 3.26
N ALA A 242 -12.62 -9.74 2.63
CA ALA A 242 -11.43 -10.12 1.86
C ALA A 242 -11.17 -9.18 0.67
N ILE A 243 -12.21 -8.82 -0.08
CA ILE A 243 -12.10 -7.92 -1.25
C ILE A 243 -11.76 -6.49 -0.85
N ILE A 244 -12.47 -5.90 0.11
CA ILE A 244 -12.23 -4.51 0.55
C ILE A 244 -10.82 -4.40 1.13
N ARG A 245 -10.44 -5.33 2.01
CA ARG A 245 -9.10 -5.36 2.58
C ARG A 245 -8.05 -5.63 1.51
N GLY A 246 -8.27 -6.58 0.61
CA GLY A 246 -7.36 -6.87 -0.49
C GLY A 246 -7.14 -5.66 -1.40
N LEU A 247 -8.19 -4.93 -1.76
CA LEU A 247 -8.05 -3.69 -2.54
C LEU A 247 -7.30 -2.61 -1.75
N ASN A 248 -7.61 -2.41 -0.47
CA ASN A 248 -6.88 -1.44 0.37
C ASN A 248 -5.38 -1.77 0.45
N GLU A 249 -5.03 -3.01 0.80
CA GLU A 249 -3.65 -3.50 0.88
C GLU A 249 -2.93 -3.45 -0.47
N GLY A 250 -3.60 -3.89 -1.53
CA GLY A 250 -3.01 -3.96 -2.86
C GLY A 250 -2.76 -2.59 -3.48
N LEU A 251 -3.69 -1.66 -3.29
CA LEU A 251 -3.49 -0.29 -3.74
C LEU A 251 -2.44 0.44 -2.89
N ALA A 252 -2.35 0.14 -1.60
CA ALA A 252 -1.28 0.66 -0.74
C ALA A 252 0.11 0.13 -1.17
N ASP A 253 0.23 -1.16 -1.49
CA ASP A 253 1.44 -1.76 -2.05
C ASP A 253 1.82 -1.13 -3.39
N TYR A 254 0.84 -0.93 -4.27
CA TYR A 254 1.06 -0.20 -5.52
C TYR A 254 1.56 1.22 -5.24
N TRP A 255 0.99 1.92 -4.25
CA TRP A 255 1.39 3.28 -3.89
C TRP A 255 2.83 3.33 -3.35
N GLY A 256 3.23 2.37 -2.53
CA GLY A 256 4.60 2.23 -2.03
C GLY A 256 5.64 2.02 -3.14
N TRP A 257 5.32 1.15 -4.11
CA TRP A 257 6.13 0.97 -5.32
C TRP A 257 6.11 2.21 -6.21
N MET A 258 4.94 2.79 -6.43
CA MET A 258 4.74 3.98 -7.26
C MET A 258 5.60 5.14 -6.73
N TYR A 259 5.66 5.31 -5.42
CA TYR A 259 6.46 6.32 -4.75
C TYR A 259 7.97 6.08 -4.84
N THR A 260 8.43 4.84 -4.66
CA THR A 260 9.88 4.53 -4.53
C THR A 260 10.55 4.02 -5.80
N GLY A 261 9.79 3.42 -6.70
CA GLY A 261 10.28 2.63 -7.83
C GLY A 261 10.78 1.23 -7.46
N ASP A 262 10.78 0.85 -6.16
CA ASP A 262 11.29 -0.44 -5.71
C ASP A 262 10.16 -1.48 -5.59
N PRO A 263 10.13 -2.53 -6.44
CA PRO A 263 9.14 -3.60 -6.29
C PRO A 263 9.37 -4.47 -5.05
N ASP A 264 10.51 -4.36 -4.38
CA ASP A 264 10.85 -5.07 -3.14
C ASP A 264 10.81 -4.13 -1.91
N PHE A 265 10.15 -2.96 -1.96
CA PHE A 265 10.27 -1.93 -0.92
C PHE A 265 9.95 -2.45 0.51
N ILE A 266 8.97 -3.34 0.66
CA ILE A 266 8.63 -3.95 1.96
C ILE A 266 9.77 -4.85 2.45
N ALA A 267 10.37 -5.63 1.55
CA ALA A 267 11.44 -6.58 1.88
C ALA A 267 12.72 -5.90 2.37
N GLN A 268 12.87 -4.59 2.14
CA GLN A 268 13.98 -3.83 2.72
C GLN A 268 13.90 -3.77 4.25
N SER A 269 12.70 -3.64 4.80
CA SER A 269 12.44 -3.64 6.25
C SER A 269 12.07 -5.02 6.78
N LEU A 270 11.34 -5.80 5.98
CA LEU A 270 10.81 -7.11 6.37
C LEU A 270 11.25 -8.19 5.37
N PRO A 271 12.51 -8.67 5.41
CA PRO A 271 13.03 -9.61 4.42
C PRO A 271 12.23 -10.92 4.29
N SER A 272 11.52 -11.35 5.34
CA SER A 272 10.63 -12.52 5.32
C SER A 272 9.47 -12.37 4.33
N GLU A 273 9.00 -11.14 4.11
CA GLU A 273 7.85 -10.84 3.25
C GLU A 273 8.19 -10.81 1.77
N LYS A 274 9.48 -10.95 1.41
CA LYS A 274 9.91 -10.87 0.01
C LYS A 274 9.19 -11.88 -0.89
N ALA A 275 8.96 -13.09 -0.40
CA ALA A 275 8.36 -14.15 -1.21
C ALA A 275 6.87 -13.88 -1.50
N THR A 276 6.18 -13.24 -0.57
CA THR A 276 4.73 -13.03 -0.62
C THR A 276 4.40 -11.67 -1.21
N ARG A 277 5.07 -10.60 -0.76
CA ARG A 277 4.74 -9.19 -1.01
C ARG A 277 5.59 -8.49 -2.07
N SER A 278 6.58 -9.16 -2.67
CA SER A 278 7.32 -8.56 -3.79
C SER A 278 6.41 -8.31 -4.99
N LEU A 279 6.54 -7.14 -5.62
CA LEU A 279 5.87 -6.82 -6.88
C LEU A 279 6.67 -7.27 -8.11
N LYS A 280 7.81 -7.96 -7.91
CA LYS A 280 8.54 -8.60 -9.02
C LYS A 280 7.74 -9.80 -9.49
N VAL A 281 7.29 -9.73 -10.73
CA VAL A 281 6.58 -10.81 -11.39
C VAL A 281 7.61 -11.73 -12.04
N ARG A 282 7.68 -12.99 -11.59
CA ARG A 282 8.54 -14.01 -12.23
C ARG A 282 7.85 -14.71 -13.40
N ASP A 283 6.54 -14.84 -13.32
CA ASP A 283 5.70 -15.51 -14.30
C ASP A 283 4.61 -14.53 -14.77
N GLU A 284 4.66 -14.14 -16.04
CA GLU A 284 3.69 -13.21 -16.63
C GLU A 284 2.25 -13.73 -16.51
N LYS A 285 2.04 -15.05 -16.51
CA LYS A 285 0.70 -15.63 -16.33
C LYS A 285 0.09 -15.30 -14.98
N SER A 286 0.92 -15.15 -13.95
CA SER A 286 0.46 -14.82 -12.59
C SER A 286 -0.11 -13.40 -12.45
N VAL A 287 0.13 -12.53 -13.43
CA VAL A 287 -0.40 -11.14 -13.46
C VAL A 287 -1.37 -10.87 -14.60
N ASN A 288 -1.65 -11.88 -15.42
CA ASN A 288 -2.67 -11.82 -16.45
C ASN A 288 -4.04 -12.29 -15.91
N SER A 289 -4.18 -12.45 -14.60
CA SER A 289 -5.45 -12.84 -14.01
C SER A 289 -5.75 -12.19 -12.67
N LEU A 290 -7.04 -12.03 -12.41
CA LEU A 290 -7.61 -11.72 -11.11
C LEU A 290 -8.52 -12.87 -10.66
N PRO A 291 -8.68 -13.10 -9.35
CA PRO A 291 -9.52 -14.18 -8.87
C PRO A 291 -11.00 -13.85 -9.10
N SER A 292 -11.75 -14.81 -9.64
CA SER A 292 -13.21 -14.71 -9.79
C SER A 292 -13.95 -14.79 -8.45
N VAL A 293 -15.24 -14.47 -8.46
CA VAL A 293 -16.12 -14.61 -7.29
C VAL A 293 -16.08 -16.03 -6.75
N GLU A 294 -16.19 -17.03 -7.62
CA GLU A 294 -16.22 -18.45 -7.31
C GLU A 294 -14.90 -18.92 -6.70
N ASN A 295 -13.77 -18.42 -7.22
CA ASN A 295 -12.46 -18.74 -6.68
C ASN A 295 -12.30 -18.24 -5.24
N ILE A 296 -12.72 -17.00 -4.97
CA ILE A 296 -12.68 -16.43 -3.62
C ILE A 296 -13.63 -17.19 -2.69
N LYS A 297 -14.89 -17.41 -3.10
CA LYS A 297 -15.88 -18.18 -2.31
C LYS A 297 -15.37 -19.58 -1.98
N ARG A 298 -14.77 -20.25 -2.96
CA ARG A 298 -14.18 -21.60 -2.79
C ARG A 298 -13.03 -21.55 -1.79
N SER A 299 -12.10 -20.60 -1.90
CA SER A 299 -11.00 -20.43 -0.95
C SER A 299 -11.51 -20.22 0.48
N LEU A 300 -12.49 -19.33 0.66
CA LEU A 300 -13.11 -19.08 1.96
C LEU A 300 -13.80 -20.32 2.53
N ASN A 301 -14.59 -21.04 1.72
CA ASN A 301 -15.28 -22.26 2.16
C ASN A 301 -14.33 -23.39 2.55
N ILE A 302 -13.29 -23.66 1.73
CA ILE A 302 -12.31 -24.73 2.01
C ILE A 302 -11.65 -24.52 3.36
N PHE A 303 -11.24 -23.28 3.67
CA PHE A 303 -10.60 -22.98 4.95
C PHE A 303 -11.59 -22.93 6.10
N TYR A 304 -12.83 -22.45 5.89
CA TYR A 304 -13.85 -22.43 6.93
C TYR A 304 -14.24 -23.84 7.38
N SER A 305 -14.62 -24.71 6.45
CA SER A 305 -15.04 -26.09 6.77
C SER A 305 -13.91 -26.97 7.32
N GLY A 306 -12.67 -26.54 7.13
CA GLY A 306 -11.48 -27.21 7.61
C GLY A 306 -10.86 -26.66 8.90
N ALA A 307 -11.34 -25.51 9.36
CA ALA A 307 -10.82 -24.86 10.55
C ALA A 307 -11.49 -25.45 11.80
N ALA A 308 -10.72 -26.21 12.59
CA ALA A 308 -11.16 -26.66 13.91
C ALA A 308 -11.39 -25.50 14.90
N ASP A 309 -10.85 -24.31 14.58
CA ASP A 309 -10.92 -23.11 15.42
C ASP A 309 -11.31 -21.90 14.55
N LYS A 310 -12.47 -21.31 14.84
CA LYS A 310 -13.00 -20.14 14.10
C LYS A 310 -12.12 -18.89 14.29
N ALA A 311 -11.32 -18.79 15.35
CA ALA A 311 -10.36 -17.69 15.50
C ALA A 311 -9.30 -17.72 14.37
N ARG A 312 -8.82 -18.93 14.03
CA ARG A 312 -7.86 -19.13 12.93
C ARG A 312 -8.43 -18.79 11.56
N PHE A 313 -9.75 -18.85 11.40
CA PHE A 313 -10.40 -18.47 10.15
C PHE A 313 -10.30 -16.96 9.91
N SER A 314 -10.44 -16.12 10.94
CA SER A 314 -10.25 -14.66 10.80
C SER A 314 -8.81 -14.31 10.38
N ASP A 315 -7.82 -14.99 10.96
CA ASP A 315 -6.41 -14.83 10.58
C ASP A 315 -6.18 -15.26 9.13
N TYR A 316 -6.83 -16.36 8.70
CA TYR A 316 -6.79 -16.80 7.32
C TYR A 316 -7.38 -15.75 6.36
N VAL A 317 -8.56 -15.19 6.65
CA VAL A 317 -9.19 -14.17 5.79
C VAL A 317 -8.28 -12.95 5.66
N THR A 318 -7.62 -12.57 6.75
CA THR A 318 -6.61 -11.51 6.78
C THR A 318 -5.42 -11.84 5.87
N GLY A 319 -4.77 -13.00 6.06
CA GLY A 319 -3.66 -13.44 5.22
C GLY A 319 -4.04 -13.59 3.74
N TYR A 320 -5.25 -14.06 3.46
CA TYR A 320 -5.79 -14.18 2.12
C TYR A 320 -6.02 -12.80 1.48
N ALA A 321 -6.50 -11.82 2.22
CA ALA A 321 -6.62 -10.44 1.75
C ALA A 321 -5.25 -9.85 1.34
N TYR A 322 -4.16 -10.12 2.06
CA TYR A 322 -2.81 -9.72 1.64
C TYR A 322 -2.38 -10.38 0.32
N SER A 323 -2.71 -11.67 0.14
CA SER A 323 -2.46 -12.37 -1.11
C SER A 323 -3.23 -11.76 -2.27
N LEU A 324 -4.52 -11.46 -2.07
CA LEU A 324 -5.37 -10.76 -3.05
C LEU A 324 -4.80 -9.38 -3.38
N GLY A 325 -4.45 -8.61 -2.35
CA GLY A 325 -3.89 -7.27 -2.51
C GLY A 325 -2.61 -7.27 -3.32
N THR A 326 -1.67 -8.15 -3.00
CA THR A 326 -0.42 -8.27 -3.76
C THR A 326 -0.69 -8.60 -5.25
N GLN A 327 -1.69 -9.43 -5.54
CA GLN A 327 -2.09 -9.72 -6.92
C GLN A 327 -2.60 -8.46 -7.64
N PHE A 328 -3.48 -7.67 -7.01
CA PHE A 328 -3.92 -6.38 -7.55
C PHE A 328 -2.73 -5.44 -7.83
N SER A 329 -1.79 -5.31 -6.89
CA SER A 329 -0.61 -4.45 -7.06
C SER A 329 0.26 -4.89 -8.22
N ARG A 330 0.47 -6.20 -8.38
CA ARG A 330 1.25 -6.77 -9.48
C ARG A 330 0.58 -6.54 -10.83
N VAL A 331 -0.73 -6.70 -10.93
CA VAL A 331 -1.53 -6.38 -12.13
C VAL A 331 -1.36 -4.90 -12.49
N LEU A 332 -1.55 -3.99 -11.51
CA LEU A 332 -1.43 -2.55 -11.73
C LEU A 332 -0.01 -2.12 -12.10
N LYS A 333 1.01 -2.70 -11.46
CA LYS A 333 2.40 -2.48 -11.81
C LYS A 333 2.66 -2.94 -13.25
N ARG A 334 2.24 -4.15 -13.63
CA ARG A 334 2.42 -4.66 -14.99
C ARG A 334 1.74 -3.77 -16.01
N TYR A 335 0.52 -3.33 -15.73
CA TYR A 335 -0.17 -2.35 -16.58
C TYR A 335 0.63 -1.05 -16.71
N THR A 336 1.19 -0.54 -15.61
CA THR A 336 2.01 0.68 -15.61
C THR A 336 3.25 0.52 -16.49
N ASP A 337 3.92 -0.64 -16.41
CA ASP A 337 5.08 -0.96 -17.26
C ASP A 337 4.69 -0.98 -18.76
N ILE A 338 3.54 -1.61 -19.09
CA ILE A 338 3.00 -1.65 -20.46
C ILE A 338 2.63 -0.24 -20.94
N TYR A 339 1.94 0.54 -20.10
CA TYR A 339 1.54 1.92 -20.39
C TYR A 339 2.76 2.82 -20.67
N SER A 340 3.80 2.72 -19.84
CA SER A 340 5.07 3.44 -20.05
C SER A 340 5.68 3.12 -21.42
N LYS A 341 5.81 1.83 -21.73
CA LYS A 341 6.43 1.35 -22.98
C LYS A 341 5.58 1.72 -24.20
N ALA A 342 4.28 1.43 -24.19
CA ALA A 342 3.38 1.63 -25.31
C ALA A 342 3.22 3.12 -25.67
N ARG A 343 3.42 4.02 -24.70
CA ARG A 343 3.34 5.48 -24.91
C ARG A 343 4.69 6.17 -25.03
N GLY A 344 5.80 5.46 -24.81
CA GLY A 344 7.14 6.05 -24.85
C GLY A 344 7.35 7.14 -23.79
N ILE A 345 6.76 6.98 -22.60
CA ILE A 345 6.88 7.94 -21.50
C ILE A 345 7.76 7.38 -20.38
N GLU A 346 8.43 8.28 -19.66
CA GLU A 346 9.27 7.93 -18.51
C GLU A 346 8.49 7.15 -17.43
N ASP A 347 9.14 6.17 -16.82
CA ASP A 347 8.55 5.28 -15.81
C ASP A 347 7.89 6.04 -14.65
N LEU A 348 8.55 7.10 -14.15
CA LEU A 348 8.00 7.92 -13.07
C LEU A 348 6.72 8.65 -13.50
N GLN A 349 6.63 9.09 -14.76
CA GLN A 349 5.43 9.74 -15.27
C GLN A 349 4.29 8.75 -15.43
N ALA A 350 4.57 7.55 -15.98
CA ALA A 350 3.59 6.47 -16.09
C ALA A 350 2.99 6.10 -14.72
N ARG A 351 3.85 5.94 -13.71
CA ARG A 351 3.48 5.71 -12.31
C ARG A 351 2.50 6.77 -11.78
N LYS A 352 2.78 8.05 -12.03
CA LYS A 352 1.91 9.16 -11.62
C LYS A 352 0.59 9.19 -12.39
N ASP A 353 0.60 8.90 -13.69
CA ASP A 353 -0.62 8.86 -14.51
C ASP A 353 -1.58 7.78 -14.01
N ILE A 354 -1.07 6.57 -13.73
CA ILE A 354 -1.90 5.49 -13.18
C ILE A 354 -2.36 5.82 -11.76
N ALA A 355 -1.51 6.43 -10.92
CA ALA A 355 -1.93 6.88 -9.59
C ALA A 355 -3.06 7.92 -9.63
N LYS A 356 -3.07 8.85 -10.59
CA LYS A 356 -4.19 9.79 -10.82
C LYS A 356 -5.49 9.05 -11.16
N LEU A 357 -5.43 8.00 -11.96
CA LEU A 357 -6.60 7.17 -12.28
C LEU A 357 -7.12 6.45 -11.03
N ILE A 358 -6.21 5.92 -10.20
CA ILE A 358 -6.57 5.30 -8.91
C ILE A 358 -7.32 6.31 -8.03
N VAL A 359 -6.75 7.52 -7.80
CA VAL A 359 -7.39 8.56 -6.98
C VAL A 359 -8.79 8.89 -7.49
N LYS A 360 -8.96 9.06 -8.81
CA LYS A 360 -10.25 9.38 -9.42
C LYS A 360 -11.30 8.28 -9.26
N VAL A 361 -10.90 7.01 -9.20
CA VAL A 361 -11.84 5.89 -9.09
C VAL A 361 -12.25 5.59 -7.65
N LEU A 362 -11.46 5.99 -6.63
CA LEU A 362 -11.77 5.69 -5.23
C LEU A 362 -13.19 6.14 -4.79
N PRO A 363 -13.68 7.35 -5.10
CA PRO A 363 -15.06 7.74 -4.77
C PRO A 363 -16.12 6.85 -5.42
N LYS A 364 -15.88 6.41 -6.67
CA LYS A 364 -16.80 5.48 -7.34
C LYS A 364 -16.79 4.10 -6.67
N MET A 365 -15.65 3.66 -6.14
CA MET A 365 -15.58 2.43 -5.34
C MET A 365 -16.43 2.53 -4.07
N LYS A 366 -16.44 3.71 -3.41
CA LYS A 366 -17.35 3.95 -2.28
C LYS A 366 -18.80 3.74 -2.69
N ASP A 367 -19.24 4.41 -3.77
CA ASP A 367 -20.60 4.28 -4.27
C ASP A 367 -20.94 2.83 -4.64
N ASP A 368 -19.98 2.11 -5.21
CA ASP A 368 -20.14 0.70 -5.53
C ASP A 368 -20.28 -0.16 -4.28
N PHE A 369 -19.52 0.09 -3.21
CA PHE A 369 -19.64 -0.60 -1.92
C PHE A 369 -20.88 -0.20 -1.13
N ASP A 370 -21.40 1.02 -1.29
CA ASP A 370 -22.64 1.51 -0.68
C ASP A 370 -23.89 0.86 -1.29
N LYS A 371 -23.79 0.30 -2.50
CA LYS A 371 -24.90 -0.38 -3.20
C LYS A 371 -24.89 -1.91 -3.07
N LEU A 372 -23.99 -2.47 -2.27
CA LEU A 372 -23.89 -3.93 -2.11
C LEU A 372 -24.87 -4.42 -1.05
N ASP A 373 -26.14 -4.55 -1.44
CA ASP A 373 -27.14 -5.14 -0.55
C ASP A 373 -26.92 -6.67 -0.42
N LEU A 374 -26.69 -7.37 -1.55
CA LEU A 374 -26.46 -8.83 -1.61
C LEU A 374 -25.50 -9.28 -2.74
N ASN A 375 -24.99 -8.35 -3.56
CA ASN A 375 -24.13 -8.68 -4.70
C ASN A 375 -22.66 -8.72 -4.29
N TYR A 376 -21.90 -9.64 -4.89
CA TYR A 376 -20.45 -9.72 -4.70
C TYR A 376 -19.74 -8.62 -5.52
N TYR A 377 -18.85 -7.86 -4.87
CA TYR A 377 -17.98 -6.92 -5.57
C TYR A 377 -16.87 -7.69 -6.27
N THR A 378 -16.87 -7.69 -7.61
CA THR A 378 -15.89 -8.45 -8.39
C THR A 378 -14.56 -7.72 -8.52
N ALA A 379 -13.47 -8.47 -8.64
CA ALA A 379 -12.13 -7.91 -8.78
C ALA A 379 -11.98 -7.05 -10.06
N ASP A 380 -12.62 -7.44 -11.16
CA ASP A 380 -12.64 -6.66 -12.41
C ASP A 380 -13.45 -5.37 -12.30
N LYS A 381 -14.44 -5.27 -11.41
CA LYS A 381 -15.27 -4.06 -11.28
C LYS A 381 -14.42 -2.82 -10.99
N PHE A 382 -13.38 -2.98 -10.15
CA PHE A 382 -12.39 -1.93 -9.91
C PHE A 382 -11.66 -1.52 -11.20
N LEU A 383 -11.11 -2.48 -11.95
CA LEU A 383 -10.38 -2.20 -13.19
C LEU A 383 -11.29 -1.58 -14.25
N LYS A 384 -12.49 -2.13 -14.47
CA LYS A 384 -13.50 -1.59 -15.38
C LYS A 384 -13.82 -0.13 -15.02
N SER A 385 -14.04 0.16 -13.74
CA SER A 385 -14.31 1.52 -13.26
C SER A 385 -13.14 2.48 -13.46
N MET A 386 -11.91 2.03 -13.20
CA MET A 386 -10.71 2.85 -13.35
C MET A 386 -10.43 3.15 -14.82
N PHE A 387 -10.56 2.15 -15.68
CA PHE A 387 -10.20 2.27 -17.08
C PHE A 387 -11.29 2.91 -17.92
N ALA A 388 -12.56 2.88 -17.51
CA ALA A 388 -13.61 3.70 -18.12
C ALA A 388 -13.33 5.22 -18.06
N LEU A 389 -12.35 5.66 -17.25
CA LEU A 389 -11.88 7.04 -17.21
C LEU A 389 -10.92 7.41 -18.35
N ASN A 390 -10.39 6.42 -19.09
CA ASN A 390 -9.53 6.65 -20.24
C ASN A 390 -10.37 6.64 -21.54
N GLU A 391 -10.13 7.62 -22.39
CA GLU A 391 -10.84 7.77 -23.68
C GLU A 391 -10.33 6.79 -24.74
N SER A 392 -9.03 6.49 -24.75
CA SER A 392 -8.40 5.59 -25.71
C SER A 392 -7.18 4.86 -25.14
N TYR A 393 -6.94 3.66 -25.68
CA TYR A 393 -5.79 2.82 -25.32
C TYR A 393 -4.89 2.57 -26.53
N ARG A 394 -3.63 2.23 -26.25
CA ARG A 394 -2.76 1.55 -27.21
C ARG A 394 -3.11 0.06 -27.27
N GLU A 395 -2.69 -0.61 -28.35
CA GLU A 395 -2.99 -2.03 -28.56
C GLU A 395 -2.54 -2.91 -27.39
N GLU A 396 -1.27 -2.81 -26.97
CA GLU A 396 -0.71 -3.59 -25.85
C GLU A 396 -1.46 -3.33 -24.53
N GLU A 397 -1.85 -2.07 -24.27
CA GLU A 397 -2.62 -1.68 -23.08
C GLU A 397 -3.99 -2.38 -23.10
N CYS A 398 -4.69 -2.28 -24.22
CA CYS A 398 -6.05 -2.78 -24.39
C CYS A 398 -6.11 -4.31 -24.36
N GLN A 399 -5.15 -4.99 -25.01
CA GLN A 399 -5.04 -6.45 -24.99
C GLN A 399 -4.82 -6.97 -23.56
N PHE A 400 -3.89 -6.38 -22.82
CA PHE A 400 -3.63 -6.78 -21.44
C PHE A 400 -4.86 -6.60 -20.54
N LEU A 401 -5.55 -5.46 -20.67
CA LEU A 401 -6.76 -5.20 -19.88
C LEU A 401 -7.91 -6.15 -20.23
N ALA A 402 -8.11 -6.43 -21.52
CA ALA A 402 -9.10 -7.40 -21.98
C ALA A 402 -8.82 -8.79 -21.41
N GLU A 403 -7.57 -9.24 -21.42
CA GLU A 403 -7.14 -10.54 -20.86
C GLU A 403 -7.41 -10.61 -19.34
N VAL A 404 -6.92 -9.62 -18.58
CA VAL A 404 -7.05 -9.61 -17.12
C VAL A 404 -8.52 -9.55 -16.70
N ILE A 405 -9.32 -8.66 -17.30
CA ILE A 405 -10.74 -8.51 -16.95
C ILE A 405 -11.51 -9.77 -17.31
N SER A 406 -11.25 -10.37 -18.47
CA SER A 406 -11.95 -11.58 -18.92
C SER A 406 -11.56 -12.82 -18.09
N SER A 407 -10.42 -12.81 -17.39
CA SER A 407 -10.01 -13.91 -16.52
C SER A 407 -10.82 -14.03 -15.23
N SER A 408 -11.46 -12.93 -14.79
CA SER A 408 -12.14 -12.85 -13.49
C SER A 408 -13.66 -12.79 -13.58
N VAL A 409 -14.22 -12.64 -14.78
CA VAL A 409 -15.68 -12.69 -14.99
C VAL A 409 -16.20 -14.12 -14.85
N ALA A 410 -17.44 -14.25 -14.39
CA ALA A 410 -18.08 -15.55 -14.16
C ALA A 410 -18.52 -16.24 -15.47
N THR A 411 -18.80 -15.45 -16.52
CA THR A 411 -19.35 -15.93 -17.80
C THR A 411 -18.56 -15.39 -18.99
N THR A 412 -18.62 -16.10 -20.13
CA THR A 412 -17.99 -15.67 -21.38
C THR A 412 -18.65 -14.43 -21.99
N GLU A 413 -19.93 -14.20 -21.68
CA GLU A 413 -20.71 -13.05 -22.17
C GLU A 413 -20.22 -11.70 -21.60
N GLU A 414 -19.55 -11.72 -20.44
CA GLU A 414 -18.96 -10.54 -19.82
C GLU A 414 -17.48 -10.33 -20.20
N ALA A 415 -16.92 -11.23 -21.02
CA ALA A 415 -15.56 -11.10 -21.49
C ALA A 415 -15.41 -9.84 -22.35
N LEU A 416 -14.28 -9.16 -22.21
CA LEU A 416 -13.95 -8.01 -23.02
C LEU A 416 -12.98 -8.41 -24.14
N THR A 417 -13.13 -7.79 -25.30
CA THR A 417 -12.15 -7.85 -26.39
C THR A 417 -11.65 -6.45 -26.70
N CYS A 418 -10.54 -6.39 -27.42
CA CYS A 418 -9.92 -5.15 -27.86
C CYS A 418 -10.29 -4.88 -29.32
N GLU A 419 -10.98 -3.78 -29.59
CA GLU A 419 -11.34 -3.34 -30.94
C GLU A 419 -10.56 -2.10 -31.36
N LYS A 420 -10.07 -2.12 -32.60
CA LYS A 420 -9.37 -0.99 -33.22
C LYS A 420 -10.39 0.06 -33.66
N MET A 421 -10.32 1.25 -33.07
CA MET A 421 -11.19 2.39 -33.40
C MET A 421 -10.58 3.29 -34.47
N ALA A 422 -9.27 3.52 -34.40
CA ALA A 422 -8.50 4.31 -35.35
C ALA A 422 -7.08 3.72 -35.51
N GLU A 423 -6.24 4.32 -36.34
CA GLU A 423 -4.91 3.78 -36.71
C GLU A 423 -4.04 3.40 -35.50
N SER A 424 -4.19 4.12 -34.37
CA SER A 424 -3.43 3.90 -33.13
C SER A 424 -4.28 3.94 -31.85
N GLU A 425 -5.61 3.82 -31.99
CA GLU A 425 -6.55 3.91 -30.87
C GLU A 425 -7.40 2.64 -30.79
N PHE A 426 -7.46 2.09 -29.59
CA PHE A 426 -8.22 0.89 -29.28
C PHE A 426 -9.18 1.13 -28.12
N LYS A 427 -10.25 0.33 -28.09
CA LYS A 427 -11.27 0.38 -27.04
C LYS A 427 -11.59 -1.03 -26.54
N LEU A 428 -11.84 -1.13 -25.23
CA LEU A 428 -12.43 -2.32 -24.63
C LEU A 428 -13.91 -2.39 -24.96
N VAL A 429 -14.34 -3.47 -25.57
CA VAL A 429 -15.75 -3.73 -25.90
C VAL A 429 -16.18 -5.11 -25.39
N PRO A 430 -17.48 -5.32 -25.11
CA PRO A 430 -17.99 -6.67 -24.82
C PRO A 430 -17.71 -7.60 -26.00
N LYS A 431 -17.27 -8.83 -25.70
CA LYS A 431 -17.08 -9.87 -26.72
C LYS A 431 -18.45 -10.29 -27.23
N VAL A 432 -18.83 -9.86 -28.42
CA VAL A 432 -20.06 -10.33 -29.09
C VAL A 432 -19.84 -11.80 -29.44
N GLU A 433 -20.57 -12.71 -28.81
CA GLU A 433 -20.62 -14.10 -29.27
C GLU A 433 -21.26 -14.10 -30.65
N VAL A 434 -20.45 -14.33 -31.68
CA VAL A 434 -20.97 -14.66 -33.00
C VAL A 434 -21.70 -15.97 -32.80
N ALA A 435 -23.04 -15.92 -32.88
CA ALA A 435 -23.88 -17.11 -32.79
C ALA A 435 -23.24 -18.20 -33.65
N PRO A 436 -23.08 -19.43 -33.14
CA PRO A 436 -22.46 -20.51 -33.89
C PRO A 436 -23.15 -20.55 -35.25
N VAL A 437 -22.40 -20.29 -36.31
CA VAL A 437 -22.93 -20.37 -37.68
C VAL A 437 -23.54 -21.74 -37.77
N GLU A 438 -24.87 -21.82 -37.90
CA GLU A 438 -25.57 -23.08 -38.08
C GLU A 438 -24.92 -23.74 -39.28
N THR A 439 -24.03 -24.70 -39.03
CA THR A 439 -23.52 -25.56 -40.09
C THR A 439 -24.75 -26.18 -40.72
N PRO A 440 -25.05 -25.89 -42.00
CA PRO A 440 -26.26 -26.38 -42.63
C PRO A 440 -26.28 -27.89 -42.40
N SER A 441 -27.34 -28.38 -41.78
CA SER A 441 -27.50 -29.81 -41.55
C SER A 441 -27.42 -30.46 -42.92
N VAL A 442 -26.31 -31.15 -43.19
CA VAL A 442 -26.21 -32.03 -44.35
C VAL A 442 -27.20 -33.14 -44.06
N THR A 443 -28.42 -32.95 -44.54
CA THR A 443 -29.39 -34.02 -44.65
C THR A 443 -28.78 -34.98 -45.68
N GLU A 444 -28.30 -36.13 -45.21
CA GLU A 444 -28.00 -37.27 -46.07
C GLU A 444 -29.28 -37.69 -46.77
N SER A 445 -29.57 -37.02 -47.88
CA SER A 445 -30.56 -37.42 -48.86
C SER A 445 -29.99 -38.62 -49.62
N SER A 446 -30.47 -39.81 -49.27
CA SER A 446 -30.75 -40.91 -50.18
C SER A 446 -29.61 -41.40 -51.09
N LEU A 447 -28.86 -42.40 -50.61
CA LEU A 447 -28.51 -43.54 -51.46
C LEU A 447 -29.62 -44.58 -51.31
N GLN A 448 -30.52 -44.62 -52.29
CA GLN A 448 -31.38 -45.77 -52.60
C GLN A 448 -30.88 -46.41 -53.88
#